data_AF-C6XGI3-F1
#
_entry.id   AF-C6XGI3-F1
#
_cell.length_a   1.000
_cell.length_b   1.000
_cell.length_c   1.000
_cell.angle_alpha   90.00
_cell.angle_beta   90.00
_cell.angle_gamma   90.00
#
_symmetry.space_group_name_H-M   'P 1'
#
loop_
_entity.id
_entity.type
_entity.pdbx_description
1 polymer ?
#
loop_
_entity_poly.entity_id
_entity_poly.type
_entity_poly.pdbx_seq_one_letter_code
_entity_poly.pdbx_strand_id
1 'polypeptide(L)'
;MKKRTFTQTNPPYSTIAVANFFIDKGVKYSIPIDHLKIQQFIYLTHCDVVLQKKKSMLDEEPQAWKQGPVFVGVYHRFKYFDSHPIEVIMDLSFRIFPKIANQEIGEIMESIWNKYQSHSTEQLQEIVQEENKTWRRLYDPNDPNTNRTITVEEITKMADGSNISPENVVEQIKKPVRFDSDSEFATLESQLVKGFKSMPPQLTKEFQEAQVQIKKDSAIARSIQESNIMRFAYSNRSFWVTIVWITIIVAFLLTQIINSNVFAQLCESKYIATVVSLSAIICGFWAIVGKGLFGVHNDTQP
;
A
#
# COMPACT_ATOMS: atom_id res chain seq x y z
N MET A 1 -0.07 44.82 -15.34
CA MET A 1 -0.23 43.61 -14.51
C MET A 1 -0.63 42.45 -15.40
N LYS A 2 0.27 41.48 -15.66
CA LYS A 2 -0.07 40.25 -16.39
C LYS A 2 -0.91 39.38 -15.47
N LYS A 3 -2.20 39.20 -15.79
CA LYS A 3 -3.06 38.22 -15.11
C LYS A 3 -2.48 36.83 -15.38
N ARG A 4 -1.92 36.19 -14.36
CA ARG A 4 -1.62 34.75 -14.38
C ARG A 4 -2.97 34.03 -14.37
N THR A 5 -3.41 33.58 -15.54
CA THR A 5 -4.48 32.59 -15.66
C THR A 5 -3.95 31.27 -15.14
N PHE A 6 -4.23 30.96 -13.88
CA PHE A 6 -4.09 29.61 -13.35
C PHE A 6 -5.18 28.75 -13.98
N THR A 7 -4.86 28.06 -15.08
CA THR A 7 -5.63 26.89 -15.51
C THR A 7 -5.31 25.77 -14.52
N GLN A 8 -6.09 25.68 -13.44
CA GLN A 8 -5.98 24.60 -12.46
C GLN A 8 -6.57 23.33 -13.09
N THR A 9 -5.83 22.71 -14.02
CA THR A 9 -6.08 21.32 -14.39
C THR A 9 -5.44 20.48 -13.29
N ASN A 10 -6.24 19.97 -12.36
CA ASN A 10 -5.74 18.98 -11.41
C ASN A 10 -5.08 17.83 -12.21
N PRO A 11 -3.95 17.30 -11.74
CA PRO A 11 -3.29 16.18 -12.40
C PRO A 11 -4.29 15.03 -12.62
N PRO A 12 -4.27 14.38 -13.79
CA PRO A 12 -5.33 13.46 -14.21
C PRO A 12 -5.33 12.12 -13.45
N TYR A 13 -4.23 11.72 -12.82
CA TYR A 13 -4.12 10.42 -12.16
C TYR A 13 -3.76 10.55 -10.70
N SER A 14 -4.35 9.67 -9.90
CA SER A 14 -4.00 9.58 -8.48
C SER A 14 -2.72 8.78 -8.29
N THR A 15 -1.84 9.28 -7.44
CA THR A 15 -0.60 8.61 -7.01
C THR A 15 -0.90 7.25 -6.37
N ILE A 16 -2.06 7.13 -5.70
CA ILE A 16 -2.55 5.86 -5.15
C ILE A 16 -2.88 4.83 -6.25
N ALA A 17 -3.30 5.28 -7.43
CA ALA A 17 -3.56 4.38 -8.55
C ALA A 17 -2.25 3.71 -9.03
N VAL A 18 -1.15 4.47 -9.06
CA VAL A 18 0.19 3.96 -9.36
C VAL A 18 0.62 2.96 -8.28
N ALA A 19 0.45 3.32 -7.00
CA ALA A 19 0.78 2.43 -5.88
C ALA A 19 0.04 1.09 -5.97
N ASN A 20 -1.27 1.16 -6.23
CA ASN A 20 -2.14 -0.01 -6.37
C ASN A 20 -1.74 -0.92 -7.53
N PHE A 21 -1.26 -0.37 -8.64
CA PHE A 21 -0.74 -1.16 -9.76
C PHE A 21 0.45 -2.03 -9.32
N PHE A 22 1.42 -1.45 -8.61
CA PHE A 22 2.59 -2.19 -8.15
C PHE A 22 2.24 -3.21 -7.05
N ILE A 23 1.34 -2.86 -6.12
CA ILE A 23 0.83 -3.83 -5.11
C ILE A 23 0.19 -5.04 -5.80
N ASP A 24 -0.69 -4.82 -6.78
CA ASP A 24 -1.36 -5.90 -7.52
C ASP A 24 -0.34 -6.80 -8.24
N LYS A 25 0.71 -6.21 -8.82
CA LYS A 25 1.83 -6.96 -9.40
C LYS A 25 2.58 -7.79 -8.35
N GLY A 26 2.91 -7.21 -7.20
CA GLY A 26 3.58 -7.91 -6.10
C GLY A 26 2.79 -9.14 -5.66
N VAL A 27 1.49 -8.97 -5.42
CA VAL A 27 0.59 -10.07 -5.05
C VAL A 27 0.53 -11.13 -6.16
N LYS A 28 0.32 -10.72 -7.42
CA LYS A 28 0.21 -11.62 -8.57
C LYS A 28 1.45 -12.49 -8.79
N TYR A 29 2.64 -11.91 -8.64
CA TYR A 29 3.91 -12.60 -8.86
C TYR A 29 4.53 -13.15 -7.56
N SER A 30 3.84 -13.01 -6.42
CA SER A 30 4.36 -13.39 -5.10
C SER A 30 5.71 -12.75 -4.77
N ILE A 31 5.90 -11.50 -5.21
CA ILE A 31 7.08 -10.68 -4.92
C ILE A 31 6.69 -9.70 -3.81
N PRO A 32 7.37 -9.74 -2.63
CA PRO A 32 7.05 -8.85 -1.53
C PRO A 32 7.37 -7.39 -1.92
N ILE A 33 6.43 -6.50 -1.62
CA ILE A 33 6.58 -5.06 -1.80
C ILE A 33 6.20 -4.37 -0.50
N ASP A 34 7.19 -3.73 0.14
CA ASP A 34 6.98 -2.90 1.32
C ASP A 34 6.65 -1.45 0.94
N HIS A 35 6.35 -0.63 1.96
CA HIS A 35 5.97 0.76 1.74
C HIS A 35 7.07 1.62 1.10
N LEU A 36 8.35 1.31 1.30
CA LEU A 36 9.46 2.09 0.74
C LEU A 36 9.71 1.71 -0.73
N LYS A 37 9.59 0.42 -1.07
CA LYS A 37 9.70 -0.07 -2.45
C LYS A 37 8.60 0.53 -3.32
N ILE A 38 7.38 0.69 -2.77
CA ILE A 38 6.29 1.42 -3.44
C ILE A 38 6.69 2.86 -3.76
N GLN A 39 7.30 3.59 -2.82
CA GLN A 39 7.72 4.98 -3.03
C GLN A 39 8.70 5.10 -4.21
N GLN A 40 9.67 4.18 -4.28
CA GLN A 40 10.65 4.17 -5.36
C GLN A 40 10.00 3.87 -6.72
N PHE A 41 9.08 2.90 -6.79
CA PHE A 41 8.35 2.60 -8.01
C PHE A 41 7.50 3.76 -8.52
N ILE A 42 6.80 4.46 -7.61
CA ILE A 42 6.01 5.65 -7.96
C ILE A 42 6.94 6.75 -8.45
N TYR A 43 8.08 6.97 -7.78
CA TYR A 43 9.03 8.00 -8.17
C TYR A 43 9.62 7.77 -9.56
N LEU A 44 10.06 6.54 -9.85
CA LEU A 44 10.56 6.18 -11.19
C LEU A 44 9.49 6.40 -12.26
N THR A 45 8.24 6.02 -11.97
CA THR A 45 7.11 6.25 -12.88
C THR A 45 6.87 7.74 -13.11
N HIS A 46 6.93 8.54 -12.04
CA HIS A 46 6.78 9.99 -12.10
C HIS A 46 7.87 10.62 -12.95
N CYS A 47 9.13 10.23 -12.76
CA CYS A 47 10.25 10.70 -13.56
C CYS A 47 10.05 10.41 -15.04
N ASP A 48 9.78 9.16 -15.43
CA ASP A 48 9.59 8.80 -16.84
C ASP A 48 8.43 9.56 -17.48
N VAL A 49 7.30 9.69 -16.76
CA VAL A 49 6.13 10.43 -17.24
C VAL A 49 6.46 11.92 -17.40
N VAL A 50 7.15 12.53 -16.43
CA VAL A 50 7.56 13.94 -16.49
C VAL A 50 8.54 14.17 -17.63
N LEU A 51 9.50 13.27 -17.85
CA LEU A 51 10.48 13.41 -18.92
C LEU A 51 9.85 13.33 -20.32
N GLN A 52 8.85 12.47 -20.49
CA GLN A 52 8.11 12.31 -21.75
C GLN A 52 7.07 13.42 -21.98
N LYS A 53 6.31 13.79 -20.94
CA LYS A 53 5.16 14.71 -21.06
C LYS A 53 5.50 16.16 -20.70
N LYS A 54 6.69 16.40 -20.14
CA LYS A 54 7.17 17.70 -19.63
C LYS A 54 6.22 18.36 -18.62
N LYS A 55 5.38 17.57 -17.96
CA LYS A 55 4.43 18.00 -16.91
C LYS A 55 4.14 16.86 -15.94
N SER A 56 3.75 17.22 -14.72
CA SER A 56 3.25 16.28 -13.72
C SER A 56 1.90 15.72 -14.15
N MET A 57 1.73 14.41 -14.03
CA MET A 57 0.46 13.71 -14.30
C MET A 57 -0.13 13.07 -13.04
N LEU A 58 0.60 13.13 -11.92
CA LEU A 58 0.19 12.58 -10.62
C LEU A 58 -0.31 13.70 -9.70
N ASP A 59 -1.30 13.39 -8.87
CA ASP A 59 -1.96 14.32 -7.95
C ASP A 59 -1.10 14.76 -6.75
N GLU A 60 0.10 14.20 -6.61
CA GLU A 60 1.06 14.48 -5.55
C GLU A 60 2.47 14.66 -6.13
N GLU A 61 3.26 15.56 -5.53
CA GLU A 61 4.68 15.71 -5.86
C GLU A 61 5.55 15.07 -4.78
N PRO A 62 6.69 14.46 -5.14
CA PRO A 62 7.58 13.84 -4.18
C PRO A 62 8.36 14.88 -3.38
N GLN A 63 8.71 14.53 -2.15
CA GLN A 63 9.60 15.29 -1.28
C GLN A 63 10.92 14.57 -1.06
N ALA A 64 12.00 15.32 -0.87
CA ALA A 64 13.32 14.76 -0.60
C ALA A 64 13.48 14.39 0.89
N TRP A 65 13.28 13.10 1.20
CA TRP A 65 13.42 12.54 2.56
C TRP A 65 14.71 11.73 2.68
N LYS A 66 15.09 11.33 3.89
CA LYS A 66 16.30 10.53 4.15
C LYS A 66 16.35 9.23 3.34
N GLN A 67 15.21 8.55 3.18
CA GLN A 67 15.12 7.27 2.48
C GLN A 67 15.01 7.43 0.95
N GLY A 68 15.03 8.66 0.44
CA GLY A 68 14.83 8.97 -0.96
C GLY A 68 13.61 9.88 -1.19
N PRO A 69 13.17 10.01 -2.46
CA PRO A 69 11.96 10.74 -2.79
C PRO A 69 10.71 10.04 -2.24
N VAL A 70 9.84 10.80 -1.58
CA VAL A 70 8.64 10.27 -0.90
C VAL A 70 7.41 11.09 -1.27
N PHE A 71 6.36 10.39 -1.71
CA PHE A 71 4.99 10.90 -1.81
C PHE A 71 4.32 10.72 -0.43
N VAL A 72 4.12 11.83 0.27
CA VAL A 72 3.70 11.93 1.67
C VAL A 72 2.32 11.30 1.92
N GLY A 73 1.36 11.53 1.03
CA GLY A 73 0.02 10.97 1.08
C GLY A 73 0.04 9.45 0.99
N VAL A 74 0.85 8.91 0.07
CA VAL A 74 1.11 7.47 -0.05
C VAL A 74 1.85 6.94 1.18
N TYR A 75 2.86 7.67 1.67
CA TYR A 75 3.65 7.25 2.83
C TYR A 75 2.78 7.11 4.08
N HIS A 76 1.96 8.12 4.40
CA HIS A 76 1.10 8.07 5.59
C HIS A 76 0.08 6.95 5.55
N ARG A 77 -0.31 6.51 4.36
CA ARG A 77 -1.22 5.40 4.13
C ARG A 77 -0.56 4.04 4.36
N PHE A 78 0.69 3.87 3.96
CA PHE A 78 1.39 2.57 3.99
C PHE A 78 2.45 2.43 5.08
N LYS A 79 2.86 3.51 5.77
CA LYS A 79 3.92 3.48 6.80
C LYS A 79 3.66 2.50 7.95
N TYR A 80 2.39 2.15 8.20
CA TYR A 80 2.02 1.24 9.29
C TYR A 80 2.36 -0.22 8.99
N PHE A 81 2.64 -0.55 7.73
CA PHE A 81 3.14 -1.87 7.33
C PHE A 81 4.64 -2.01 7.63
N ASP A 82 5.37 -0.90 7.83
CA ASP A 82 6.83 -0.89 8.05
C ASP A 82 7.53 -1.75 6.99
N SER A 83 8.51 -2.58 7.36
CA SER A 83 9.19 -3.49 6.43
C SER A 83 8.36 -4.70 5.99
N HIS A 84 7.08 -4.79 6.35
CA HIS A 84 6.24 -5.93 5.97
C HIS A 84 5.64 -5.73 4.57
N PRO A 85 5.48 -6.82 3.79
CA PRO A 85 4.83 -6.76 2.49
C PRO A 85 3.38 -6.26 2.57
N ILE A 86 3.00 -5.42 1.61
CA ILE A 86 1.64 -4.91 1.46
C ILE A 86 0.88 -5.81 0.51
N GLU A 87 -0.11 -6.53 1.04
CA GLU A 87 -0.92 -7.48 0.28
C GLU A 87 -2.31 -6.93 -0.07
N VAL A 88 -2.66 -5.74 0.44
CA VAL A 88 -4.00 -5.15 0.31
C VAL A 88 -3.93 -3.87 -0.51
N ILE A 89 -4.67 -3.86 -1.63
CA ILE A 89 -4.85 -2.68 -2.49
C ILE A 89 -5.65 -1.62 -1.71
N MET A 90 -5.31 -0.34 -1.88
CA MET A 90 -5.92 0.73 -1.10
C MET A 90 -7.08 1.45 -1.82
N ASP A 91 -8.11 1.76 -1.04
CA ASP A 91 -9.31 2.49 -1.44
C ASP A 91 -9.17 4.00 -1.14
N LEU A 92 -9.75 4.84 -2.00
CA LEU A 92 -9.89 6.28 -1.74
C LEU A 92 -11.21 6.60 -0.99
N SER A 93 -12.27 5.81 -1.21
CA SER A 93 -13.55 5.81 -0.48
C SER A 93 -14.50 4.75 -1.07
N PHE A 94 -15.23 4.01 -0.22
CA PHE A 94 -16.33 3.09 -0.61
C PHE A 94 -16.03 2.18 -1.82
N ARG A 95 -14.98 1.35 -1.74
CA ARG A 95 -14.58 0.33 -2.73
C ARG A 95 -14.15 0.89 -4.09
N ILE A 96 -13.69 2.14 -4.15
CA ILE A 96 -13.14 2.74 -5.37
C ILE A 96 -11.62 2.60 -5.34
N PHE A 97 -11.14 1.56 -6.02
CA PHE A 97 -9.71 1.39 -6.29
C PHE A 97 -9.36 2.21 -7.53
N PRO A 98 -8.67 3.35 -7.39
CA PRO A 98 -8.30 4.14 -8.55
C PRO A 98 -7.37 3.31 -9.44
N LYS A 99 -7.67 3.27 -10.73
CA LYS A 99 -6.88 2.56 -11.74
C LYS A 99 -6.50 3.53 -12.85
N ILE A 100 -5.30 3.35 -13.39
CA ILE A 100 -4.84 4.11 -14.55
C ILE A 100 -5.28 3.34 -15.80
N ALA A 101 -6.24 3.91 -16.54
CA ALA A 101 -6.72 3.34 -17.80
C ALA A 101 -5.86 3.75 -19.02
N ASN A 102 -4.91 4.66 -18.82
CA ASN A 102 -4.04 5.15 -19.88
C ASN A 102 -2.98 4.11 -20.24
N GLN A 103 -2.98 3.66 -21.50
CA GLN A 103 -2.08 2.63 -21.99
C GLN A 103 -0.61 3.04 -21.92
N GLU A 104 -0.26 4.27 -22.31
CA GLU A 104 1.15 4.74 -22.31
C GLU A 104 1.74 4.74 -20.88
N ILE A 105 0.96 5.19 -19.89
CA ILE A 105 1.40 5.16 -18.49
C ILE A 105 1.45 3.71 -17.98
N GLY A 106 0.51 2.87 -18.41
CA GLY A 106 0.56 1.43 -18.15
C GLY A 106 1.84 0.77 -18.65
N GLU A 107 2.27 1.11 -19.86
CA GLU A 107 3.52 0.62 -20.48
C GLU A 107 4.76 1.10 -19.71
N ILE A 108 4.78 2.35 -19.24
CA ILE A 108 5.85 2.87 -18.37
C ILE A 108 5.92 2.07 -17.07
N MET A 109 4.78 1.88 -16.39
CA MET A 109 4.75 1.12 -15.13
C MET A 109 5.16 -0.34 -15.33
N GLU A 110 4.77 -0.96 -16.45
CA GLU A 110 5.17 -2.33 -16.80
C GLU A 110 6.68 -2.42 -17.06
N SER A 111 7.25 -1.45 -17.78
CA SER A 111 8.69 -1.38 -18.02
C SER A 111 9.48 -1.28 -16.72
N ILE A 112 9.05 -0.40 -15.81
CA ILE A 112 9.65 -0.22 -14.49
C ILE A 112 9.53 -1.51 -13.67
N TRP A 113 8.36 -2.14 -13.65
CA TRP A 113 8.15 -3.43 -12.97
C TRP A 113 9.14 -4.49 -13.48
N ASN A 114 9.22 -4.69 -14.79
CA ASN A 114 10.08 -5.71 -15.38
C ASN A 114 11.56 -5.48 -15.08
N LYS A 115 12.00 -4.21 -15.03
CA LYS A 115 13.38 -3.83 -14.75
C LYS A 115 13.75 -4.02 -13.27
N TYR A 116 12.86 -3.68 -12.35
CA TYR A 116 13.23 -3.54 -10.93
C TYR A 116 12.55 -4.54 -9.98
N GLN A 117 11.61 -5.38 -10.42
CA GLN A 117 10.87 -6.32 -9.56
C GLN A 117 11.78 -7.19 -8.66
N SER A 118 12.91 -7.66 -9.20
CA SER A 118 13.86 -8.55 -8.53
C SER A 118 14.78 -7.86 -7.52
N HIS A 119 14.79 -6.52 -7.46
CA HIS A 119 15.64 -5.78 -6.55
C HIS A 119 15.03 -5.76 -5.14
N SER A 120 15.88 -5.85 -4.11
CA SER A 120 15.44 -5.56 -2.74
C SER A 120 15.11 -4.08 -2.59
N THR A 121 14.40 -3.73 -1.52
CA THR A 121 14.06 -2.35 -1.19
C THR A 121 15.31 -1.48 -1.03
N GLU A 122 16.33 -2.00 -0.35
CA GLU A 122 17.61 -1.32 -0.13
C GLU A 122 18.35 -1.08 -1.45
N GLN A 123 18.44 -2.11 -2.31
CA GLN A 123 19.07 -2.00 -3.62
C GLN A 123 18.37 -0.95 -4.49
N LEU A 124 17.03 -0.95 -4.49
CA LEU A 124 16.26 0.00 -5.29
C LEU A 124 16.42 1.44 -4.75
N GLN A 125 16.48 1.62 -3.44
CA GLN A 125 16.76 2.93 -2.83
C GLN A 125 18.14 3.44 -3.22
N GLU A 126 19.17 2.59 -3.15
CA GLU A 126 20.54 2.95 -3.54
C GLU A 126 20.58 3.41 -5.00
N ILE A 127 20.02 2.61 -5.91
CA ILE A 127 19.92 2.97 -7.34
C ILE A 127 19.24 4.33 -7.52
N VAL A 128 18.07 4.53 -6.91
CA VAL A 128 17.34 5.80 -7.05
C VAL A 128 18.13 6.96 -6.48
N GLN A 129 18.79 6.81 -5.33
CA GLN A 129 19.57 7.89 -4.71
C GLN A 129 20.85 8.22 -5.49
N GLU A 130 21.52 7.21 -6.04
CA GLU A 130 22.71 7.37 -6.87
C GLU A 130 22.39 8.10 -8.17
N GLU A 131 21.35 7.64 -8.88
CA GLU A 131 20.90 8.23 -10.14
C GLU A 131 20.32 9.64 -9.93
N ASN A 132 19.65 9.88 -8.80
CA ASN A 132 18.92 11.13 -8.54
C ASN A 132 19.78 12.25 -7.95
N LYS A 133 20.41 13.03 -8.82
CA LYS A 133 21.15 14.25 -8.45
C LYS A 133 20.25 15.32 -7.81
N THR A 134 18.97 15.36 -8.17
CA THR A 134 18.02 16.36 -7.67
C THR A 134 17.69 16.13 -6.20
N TRP A 135 17.41 14.88 -5.81
CA TRP A 135 17.21 14.50 -4.42
C TRP A 135 18.44 14.84 -3.57
N ARG A 136 19.66 14.49 -4.01
CA ARG A 136 20.90 14.81 -3.28
C ARG A 136 21.13 16.30 -3.04
N ARG A 137 20.66 17.16 -3.95
CA ARG A 137 20.76 18.62 -3.81
C ARG A 137 19.71 19.19 -2.85
N LEU A 138 18.54 18.56 -2.80
CA LEU A 138 17.39 19.04 -2.04
C LEU A 138 17.35 18.48 -0.62
N TYR A 139 17.83 17.27 -0.43
CA TYR A 139 17.96 16.64 0.88
C TYR A 139 19.14 17.25 1.65
N ASP A 140 18.85 17.77 2.85
CA ASP A 140 19.86 18.31 3.76
C ASP A 140 19.97 17.41 5.01
N PRO A 141 21.09 16.68 5.19
CA PRO A 141 21.30 15.85 6.38
C PRO A 141 21.32 16.65 7.69
N ASN A 142 21.64 17.95 7.64
CA ASN A 142 21.71 18.82 8.82
C ASN A 142 20.36 19.42 9.20
N ASP A 143 19.38 19.36 8.29
CA ASP A 143 18.01 19.81 8.53
C ASP A 143 16.98 18.77 8.04
N PRO A 144 16.90 17.61 8.70
CA PRO A 144 16.05 16.49 8.26
C PRO A 144 14.55 16.79 8.39
N ASN A 145 14.17 17.88 9.05
CA ASN A 145 12.77 18.28 9.20
C ASN A 145 12.28 19.13 8.03
N THR A 146 13.18 19.66 7.20
CA THR A 146 12.85 20.47 6.03
C THR A 146 12.84 19.59 4.77
N ASN A 147 11.78 18.81 4.61
CA ASN A 147 11.55 18.00 3.41
C ASN A 147 11.16 18.90 2.23
N ARG A 148 12.10 19.15 1.32
CA ARG A 148 11.87 20.00 0.13
C ARG A 148 11.16 19.21 -0.96
N THR A 149 10.13 19.80 -1.56
CA THR A 149 9.42 19.23 -2.71
C THR A 149 10.35 19.19 -3.94
N ILE A 150 10.43 18.05 -4.60
CA ILE A 150 11.12 17.85 -5.87
C ILE A 150 10.14 18.23 -6.99
N THR A 151 10.44 19.32 -7.68
CA THR A 151 9.53 19.86 -8.71
C THR A 151 9.80 19.28 -10.11
N VAL A 152 8.79 19.30 -10.98
CA VAL A 152 8.90 18.95 -12.41
C VAL A 152 10.05 19.67 -13.11
N GLU A 153 10.26 20.95 -12.80
CA GLU A 153 11.35 21.75 -13.37
C GLU A 153 12.73 21.19 -13.00
N GLU A 154 12.88 20.61 -11.81
CA GLU A 154 14.14 20.05 -11.37
C GLU A 154 14.38 18.66 -11.98
N ILE A 155 13.33 17.86 -12.14
CA ILE A 155 13.38 16.58 -12.85
C ILE A 155 13.78 16.81 -14.32
N THR A 156 13.18 17.80 -14.98
CA THR A 156 13.50 18.12 -16.39
C THR A 156 14.91 18.69 -16.54
N LYS A 157 15.36 19.59 -15.66
CA LYS A 157 16.74 20.10 -15.65
C LYS A 157 17.79 19.01 -15.43
N MET A 158 17.47 17.98 -14.65
CA MET A 158 18.36 16.83 -14.44
C MET A 158 18.61 16.06 -15.74
N ALA A 159 17.57 15.86 -16.56
CA ALA A 159 17.71 15.21 -17.86
C ALA A 159 18.44 16.06 -18.89
N ASP A 160 18.31 17.39 -18.84
CA ASP A 160 19.02 18.28 -19.78
C ASP A 160 20.52 18.44 -19.45
N GLY A 161 20.90 18.35 -18.17
CA GLY A 161 22.29 18.45 -17.69
C GLY A 161 23.06 17.13 -17.65
N SER A 162 22.38 16.01 -17.92
CA SER A 162 22.99 14.73 -18.20
C SER A 162 22.85 14.50 -19.69
N ASN A 163 23.91 14.08 -20.39
CA ASN A 163 23.79 13.70 -21.81
C ASN A 163 23.04 12.36 -21.94
N ILE A 164 21.82 12.30 -21.39
CA ILE A 164 20.90 11.17 -21.50
C ILE A 164 19.90 11.59 -22.57
N SER A 165 20.36 11.53 -23.82
CA SER A 165 19.46 11.50 -24.96
C SER A 165 18.57 10.26 -24.82
N PRO A 166 17.23 10.38 -24.97
CA PRO A 166 16.34 9.22 -24.97
C PRO A 166 16.67 8.21 -26.09
N GLU A 167 17.54 8.57 -27.04
CA GLU A 167 18.00 7.68 -28.12
C GLU A 167 18.98 6.59 -27.65
N ASN A 168 19.77 6.81 -26.59
CA ASN A 168 20.70 5.77 -26.10
C ASN A 168 20.00 4.66 -25.27
N VAL A 169 18.78 4.91 -24.81
CA VAL A 169 17.96 3.89 -24.13
C VAL A 169 17.17 3.07 -25.15
N VAL A 170 16.72 3.68 -26.25
CA VAL A 170 15.88 3.01 -27.26
C VAL A 170 16.70 2.11 -28.21
N GLU A 171 17.98 2.40 -28.47
CA GLU A 171 18.78 1.57 -29.37
C GLU A 171 19.22 0.22 -28.76
N GLN A 172 19.20 0.09 -27.42
CA GLN A 172 19.39 -1.20 -26.75
C GLN A 172 18.11 -2.07 -26.69
N ILE A 173 16.95 -1.52 -27.07
CA ILE A 173 15.64 -2.20 -26.99
C ILE A 173 15.31 -3.02 -28.25
N LYS A 174 16.13 -2.92 -29.32
CA LYS A 174 15.86 -3.57 -30.62
C LYS A 174 16.48 -4.95 -30.83
N LYS A 175 16.78 -5.70 -29.77
CA LYS A 175 16.99 -7.16 -29.89
C LYS A 175 15.89 -7.90 -29.14
N PRO A 176 15.01 -8.64 -29.85
CA PRO A 176 14.07 -9.51 -29.18
C PRO A 176 14.86 -10.62 -28.51
N VAL A 177 14.89 -10.65 -27.17
CA VAL A 177 15.28 -11.84 -26.44
C VAL A 177 14.14 -12.84 -26.61
N ARG A 178 14.24 -13.66 -27.66
CA ARG A 178 13.50 -14.91 -27.75
C ARG A 178 14.10 -15.83 -26.69
N PHE A 179 13.34 -16.06 -25.61
CA PHE A 179 13.55 -17.25 -24.80
C PHE A 179 13.10 -18.44 -25.63
N ASP A 180 14.07 -19.21 -26.13
CA ASP A 180 13.80 -20.44 -26.86
C ASP A 180 14.24 -21.64 -26.02
N SER A 181 13.23 -22.45 -25.67
CA SER A 181 13.31 -23.85 -25.27
C SER A 181 13.84 -24.24 -23.88
N ASP A 182 13.16 -25.25 -23.34
CA ASP A 182 13.37 -26.02 -22.11
C ASP A 182 14.79 -26.61 -21.89
N SER A 183 15.74 -26.32 -22.78
CA SER A 183 17.12 -26.85 -22.74
C SER A 183 18.07 -26.04 -21.83
N GLU A 184 17.87 -24.71 -21.70
CA GLU A 184 18.66 -23.88 -20.78
C GLU A 184 18.26 -24.09 -19.31
N PHE A 185 16.96 -24.34 -19.05
CA PHE A 185 16.46 -24.68 -17.71
C PHE A 185 17.02 -26.02 -17.21
N ALA A 186 17.06 -27.05 -18.07
CA ALA A 186 17.66 -28.33 -17.72
C ALA A 186 19.17 -28.22 -17.43
N THR A 187 19.86 -27.31 -18.13
CA THR A 187 21.28 -27.05 -17.92
C THR A 187 21.52 -26.32 -16.59
N LEU A 188 20.70 -25.32 -16.27
CA LEU A 188 20.75 -24.59 -14.99
C LEU A 188 20.38 -25.46 -13.79
N GLU A 189 19.35 -26.32 -13.90
CA GLU A 189 19.02 -27.29 -12.85
C GLU A 189 20.18 -28.27 -12.64
N SER A 190 20.82 -28.76 -13.71
CA SER A 190 21.97 -29.66 -13.59
C SER A 190 23.19 -29.00 -12.93
N GLN A 191 23.39 -27.70 -13.14
CA GLN A 191 24.47 -26.91 -12.53
C GLN A 191 24.16 -26.58 -11.07
N LEU A 192 22.91 -26.23 -10.75
CA LEU A 192 22.44 -26.02 -9.38
C LEU A 192 22.53 -27.31 -8.55
N VAL A 193 22.12 -28.45 -9.11
CA VAL A 193 22.22 -29.76 -8.44
C VAL A 193 23.68 -30.18 -8.23
N LYS A 194 24.58 -29.89 -9.18
CA LYS A 194 26.03 -30.12 -9.00
C LYS A 194 26.61 -29.19 -7.92
N GLY A 195 26.24 -27.92 -7.91
CA GLY A 195 26.66 -26.94 -6.90
C GLY A 195 26.20 -27.30 -5.49
N PHE A 196 24.98 -27.82 -5.36
CA PHE A 196 24.42 -28.31 -4.10
C PHE A 196 25.18 -29.54 -3.57
N LYS A 197 25.62 -30.43 -4.47
CA LYS A 197 26.38 -31.64 -4.12
C LYS A 197 27.83 -31.36 -3.73
N SER A 198 28.38 -30.21 -4.13
CA SER A 198 29.75 -29.76 -3.79
C SER A 198 29.80 -28.75 -2.62
N MET A 199 28.68 -28.50 -1.94
CA MET A 199 28.59 -27.48 -0.90
C MET A 199 29.28 -27.94 0.41
N PRO A 200 30.11 -27.10 1.04
CA PRO A 200 30.79 -27.47 2.29
C PRO A 200 29.77 -27.67 3.43
N PRO A 201 30.02 -28.62 4.36
CA PRO A 201 29.04 -29.07 5.35
C PRO A 201 28.59 -28.02 6.38
N GLN A 202 29.34 -26.92 6.52
CA GLN A 202 28.95 -25.78 7.37
C GLN A 202 27.86 -24.94 6.68
N LEU A 203 28.00 -24.69 5.37
CA LEU A 203 27.08 -23.87 4.60
C LEU A 203 25.73 -24.58 4.35
N THR A 204 25.71 -25.92 4.32
CA THR A 204 24.47 -26.70 4.28
C THR A 204 23.64 -26.59 5.56
N LYS A 205 24.29 -26.42 6.72
CA LYS A 205 23.58 -26.22 7.99
C LYS A 205 22.98 -24.82 8.06
N GLU A 206 23.74 -23.79 7.70
CA GLU A 206 23.22 -22.41 7.62
C GLU A 206 22.06 -22.31 6.63
N PHE A 207 22.14 -23.00 5.49
CA PHE A 207 21.04 -23.06 4.53
C PHE A 207 19.80 -23.76 5.09
N GLN A 208 19.96 -24.87 5.83
CA GLN A 208 18.85 -25.55 6.50
C GLN A 208 18.23 -24.68 7.60
N GLU A 209 19.05 -23.96 8.38
CA GLU A 209 18.58 -23.03 9.40
C GLU A 209 17.82 -21.85 8.79
N ALA A 210 18.31 -21.30 7.68
CA ALA A 210 17.62 -20.26 6.91
C ALA A 210 16.27 -20.75 6.34
N GLN A 211 16.21 -21.98 5.81
CA GLN A 211 14.95 -22.58 5.35
C GLN A 211 13.94 -22.77 6.49
N VAL A 212 14.40 -23.20 7.66
CA VAL A 212 13.56 -23.34 8.86
C VAL A 212 13.06 -21.98 9.33
N GLN A 213 13.89 -20.95 9.27
CA GLN A 213 13.52 -19.59 9.65
C GLN A 213 12.47 -19.00 8.69
N ILE A 214 12.68 -19.11 7.37
CA ILE A 214 11.69 -18.69 6.36
C ILE A 214 10.35 -19.41 6.57
N LYS A 215 10.38 -20.71 6.89
CA LYS A 215 9.16 -21.47 7.17
C LYS A 215 8.44 -20.97 8.41
N LYS A 216 9.16 -20.62 9.49
CA LYS A 216 8.59 -20.00 10.70
C LYS A 216 7.99 -18.63 10.40
N ASP A 217 8.71 -17.77 9.68
CA ASP A 217 8.25 -16.43 9.33
C ASP A 217 6.99 -16.49 8.45
N SER A 218 6.93 -17.45 7.51
CA SER A 218 5.74 -17.69 6.69
C SER A 218 4.52 -18.20 7.48
N ALA A 219 4.75 -18.89 8.61
CA ALA A 219 3.69 -19.37 9.49
C ALA A 219 3.17 -18.24 10.39
N ILE A 220 4.05 -17.35 10.84
CA ILE A 220 3.69 -16.13 11.59
C ILE A 220 2.91 -15.17 10.68
N ALA A 221 3.34 -14.96 9.45
CA ALA A 221 2.61 -14.13 8.48
C ALA A 221 1.19 -14.66 8.24
N ARG A 222 1.03 -15.99 8.09
CA ARG A 222 -0.29 -16.64 7.95
C ARG A 222 -1.16 -16.46 9.20
N SER A 223 -0.61 -16.61 10.40
CA SER A 223 -1.39 -16.41 11.63
C SER A 223 -1.82 -14.95 11.83
N ILE A 224 -0.98 -13.99 11.42
CA ILE A 224 -1.32 -12.56 11.39
C ILE A 224 -2.43 -12.31 10.37
N GLN A 225 -2.32 -12.85 9.16
CA GLN A 225 -3.33 -12.71 8.12
C GLN A 225 -4.68 -13.29 8.53
N GLU A 226 -4.70 -14.49 9.14
CA GLU A 226 -5.90 -15.10 9.72
C GLU A 226 -6.50 -14.21 10.82
N SER A 227 -5.66 -13.66 11.71
CA SER A 227 -6.12 -12.74 12.75
C SER A 227 -6.75 -11.47 12.17
N ASN A 228 -6.23 -10.94 11.06
CA ASN A 228 -6.75 -9.76 10.39
C ASN A 228 -8.08 -10.07 9.68
N ILE A 229 -8.20 -11.23 9.03
CA ILE A 229 -9.46 -11.70 8.44
C ILE A 229 -10.54 -11.84 9.52
N MET A 230 -10.18 -12.42 10.67
CA MET A 230 -11.09 -12.56 11.81
C MET A 230 -11.51 -11.19 12.38
N ARG A 231 -10.59 -10.23 12.49
CA ARG A 231 -10.89 -8.85 12.91
C ARG A 231 -11.82 -8.14 11.92
N PHE A 232 -11.65 -8.35 10.62
CA PHE A 232 -12.52 -7.77 9.60
C PHE A 232 -13.92 -8.39 9.62
N ALA A 233 -14.01 -9.72 9.71
CA ALA A 233 -15.28 -10.43 9.84
C ALA A 233 -16.04 -10.01 11.13
N TYR A 234 -15.30 -9.79 12.22
CA TYR A 234 -15.82 -9.27 13.47
C TYR A 234 -16.37 -7.85 13.33
N SER A 235 -15.56 -6.93 12.76
CA SER A 235 -15.97 -5.54 12.53
C SER A 235 -17.23 -5.44 11.68
N ASN A 236 -17.32 -6.23 10.61
CA ASN A 236 -18.50 -6.27 9.74
C ASN A 236 -19.75 -6.76 10.49
N ARG A 237 -19.64 -7.80 11.33
CA ARG A 237 -20.78 -8.29 12.14
C ARG A 237 -21.22 -7.27 13.18
N SER A 238 -20.27 -6.64 13.88
CA SER A 238 -20.57 -5.58 14.85
C SER A 238 -21.24 -4.38 14.18
N PHE A 239 -20.83 -4.02 12.96
CA PHE A 239 -21.43 -2.93 12.18
C PHE A 239 -22.90 -3.18 11.83
N TRP A 240 -23.28 -4.41 11.46
CA TRP A 240 -24.69 -4.74 11.22
C TRP A 240 -25.53 -4.67 12.50
N VAL A 241 -24.98 -5.13 13.62
CA VAL A 241 -25.66 -5.04 14.93
C VAL A 241 -25.86 -3.57 15.35
N THR A 242 -24.87 -2.69 15.14
CA THR A 242 -25.01 -1.27 15.45
C THR A 242 -26.02 -0.58 14.54
N ILE A 243 -26.06 -0.93 13.25
CA ILE A 243 -27.09 -0.42 12.32
C ILE A 243 -28.49 -0.80 12.80
N VAL A 244 -28.71 -2.08 13.16
CA VAL A 244 -30.01 -2.56 13.65
C VAL A 244 -30.45 -1.76 14.89
N TRP A 245 -29.53 -1.54 15.84
CA TRP A 245 -29.81 -0.73 17.03
C TRP A 245 -30.11 0.73 16.70
N ILE A 246 -29.37 1.35 15.79
CA ILE A 246 -29.63 2.73 15.35
C ILE A 246 -31.01 2.82 14.68
N THR A 247 -31.40 1.84 13.85
CA THR A 247 -32.73 1.82 13.23
C THR A 247 -33.86 1.68 14.27
N ILE A 248 -33.68 0.90 15.34
CA ILE A 248 -34.66 0.79 16.42
C ILE A 248 -34.81 2.15 17.14
N ILE A 249 -33.69 2.83 17.41
CA ILE A 249 -33.71 4.16 18.05
C ILE A 249 -34.40 5.19 17.14
N VAL A 250 -34.07 5.21 15.84
CA VAL A 250 -34.69 6.12 14.87
C VAL A 250 -36.19 5.85 14.75
N ALA A 251 -36.61 4.59 14.67
CA ALA A 251 -38.02 4.22 14.65
C ALA A 251 -38.74 4.70 15.93
N PHE A 252 -38.13 4.50 17.10
CA PHE A 252 -38.67 4.99 18.38
C PHE A 252 -38.81 6.52 18.41
N LEU A 253 -37.80 7.26 17.95
CA LEU A 253 -37.88 8.71 17.83
C LEU A 253 -38.99 9.17 16.87
N LEU A 254 -39.12 8.49 15.72
CA LEU A 254 -40.19 8.77 14.76
C LEU A 254 -41.58 8.53 15.36
N THR A 255 -41.76 7.52 16.24
CA THR A 255 -43.05 7.32 16.93
C THR A 255 -43.41 8.46 17.89
N GLN A 256 -42.44 9.22 18.40
CA GLN A 256 -42.70 10.38 19.26
C GLN A 256 -42.97 11.65 18.46
N ILE A 257 -42.43 11.76 17.23
CA ILE A 257 -42.60 12.94 16.36
C ILE A 257 -43.87 12.84 15.50
N ILE A 258 -44.18 11.64 15.00
CA ILE A 258 -45.33 11.41 14.12
C ILE A 258 -46.59 11.24 14.97
N ASN A 259 -47.48 12.22 14.90
CA ASN A 259 -48.77 12.18 15.58
C ASN A 259 -49.70 11.18 14.88
N SER A 260 -49.72 9.93 15.36
CA SER A 260 -50.55 8.87 14.81
C SER A 260 -51.27 8.13 15.93
N ASN A 261 -52.53 7.76 15.71
CA ASN A 261 -53.37 7.03 16.67
C ASN A 261 -52.89 5.60 16.99
N VAL A 262 -51.76 5.17 16.39
CA VAL A 262 -51.21 3.82 16.48
C VAL A 262 -50.18 3.70 17.62
N PHE A 263 -49.55 4.81 18.03
CA PHE A 263 -48.47 4.80 19.02
C PHE A 263 -48.77 5.71 20.21
N ALA A 264 -48.47 5.24 21.41
CA ALA A 264 -48.63 6.05 22.62
C ALA A 264 -47.50 7.09 22.73
N GLN A 265 -47.86 8.37 22.71
CA GLN A 265 -46.92 9.45 23.02
C GLN A 265 -46.57 9.43 24.51
N LEU A 266 -45.27 9.48 24.81
CA LEU A 266 -44.77 9.48 26.18
C LEU A 266 -44.63 10.92 26.70
N CYS A 267 -45.06 11.17 27.94
CA CYS A 267 -44.72 12.43 28.62
C CYS A 267 -43.20 12.52 28.85
N GLU A 268 -42.68 13.75 28.91
CA GLU A 268 -41.25 14.07 28.98
C GLU A 268 -40.48 13.25 30.04
N SER A 269 -41.03 13.13 31.26
CA SER A 269 -40.40 12.35 32.33
C SER A 269 -40.34 10.85 32.05
N LYS A 270 -41.37 10.28 31.42
CA LYS A 270 -41.41 8.86 31.04
C LYS A 270 -40.48 8.58 29.86
N TYR A 271 -40.37 9.53 28.92
CA TYR A 271 -39.45 9.43 27.80
C TYR A 271 -37.99 9.42 28.26
N ILE A 272 -37.60 10.39 29.11
CA ILE A 272 -36.23 10.47 29.65
C ILE A 272 -35.88 9.20 30.43
N ALA A 273 -36.78 8.71 31.30
CA ALA A 273 -36.57 7.47 32.05
C ALA A 273 -36.37 6.24 31.13
N THR A 274 -37.12 6.17 30.02
CA THR A 274 -37.02 5.08 29.06
C THR A 274 -35.69 5.12 28.30
N VAL A 275 -35.26 6.30 27.86
CA VAL A 275 -33.98 6.50 27.15
C VAL A 275 -32.78 6.16 28.05
N VAL A 276 -32.78 6.63 29.30
CA VAL A 276 -31.71 6.33 30.28
C VAL A 276 -31.68 4.83 30.63
N SER A 277 -32.83 4.17 30.69
CA SER A 277 -32.89 2.72 30.93
C SER A 277 -32.38 1.92 29.73
N LEU A 278 -32.67 2.37 28.51
CA LEU A 278 -32.25 1.71 27.28
C LEU A 278 -30.71 1.72 27.12
N SER A 279 -30.05 2.83 27.44
CA SER A 279 -28.59 2.95 27.36
C SER A 279 -27.89 2.01 28.36
N ALA A 280 -28.42 1.87 29.58
CA ALA A 280 -27.90 0.95 30.57
C ALA A 280 -28.04 -0.53 30.13
N ILE A 281 -29.16 -0.90 29.51
CA ILE A 281 -29.40 -2.25 28.98
C ILE A 281 -28.43 -2.56 27.83
N ILE A 282 -28.20 -1.61 26.92
CA ILE A 282 -27.26 -1.76 25.80
C ILE A 282 -25.84 -1.99 26.34
N CYS A 283 -25.39 -1.19 27.32
CA CYS A 283 -24.09 -1.37 27.96
C CYS A 283 -23.98 -2.73 28.66
N GLY A 284 -25.02 -3.17 29.37
CA GLY A 284 -25.07 -4.48 30.02
C GLY A 284 -25.00 -5.65 29.02
N PHE A 285 -25.71 -5.54 27.90
CA PHE A 285 -25.66 -6.53 26.82
C PHE A 285 -24.26 -6.63 26.21
N TRP A 286 -23.61 -5.49 25.93
CA TRP A 286 -22.23 -5.47 25.44
C TRP A 286 -21.21 -6.03 26.46
N ALA A 287 -21.44 -5.83 27.76
CA ALA A 287 -20.62 -6.44 28.80
C ALA A 287 -20.77 -7.97 28.85
N ILE A 288 -21.99 -8.51 28.66
CA ILE A 288 -22.24 -9.96 28.57
C ILE A 288 -21.62 -10.55 27.31
N VAL A 289 -21.75 -9.87 26.17
CA VAL A 289 -21.12 -10.25 24.90
C VAL A 289 -19.59 -10.27 25.06
N GLY A 290 -19.00 -9.25 25.70
CA GLY A 290 -17.57 -9.25 26.02
C GLY A 290 -17.18 -10.41 26.94
N LYS A 291 -17.95 -10.68 28.00
CA LYS A 291 -17.69 -11.80 28.91
C LYS A 291 -17.83 -13.16 28.23
N GLY A 292 -18.77 -13.34 27.30
CA GLY A 292 -18.91 -14.57 26.50
C GLY A 292 -17.81 -14.74 25.46
N LEU A 293 -17.28 -13.65 24.92
CA LEU A 293 -16.21 -13.65 23.91
C LEU A 293 -14.81 -13.83 24.52
N PHE A 294 -14.58 -13.36 25.75
CA PHE A 294 -13.26 -13.39 26.40
C PHE A 294 -13.20 -14.27 27.66
N GLY A 295 -14.33 -14.83 28.10
CA GLY A 295 -14.45 -15.52 29.39
C GLY A 295 -14.17 -17.02 29.39
N VAL A 296 -13.56 -17.59 28.35
CA VAL A 296 -13.16 -19.00 28.36
C VAL A 296 -11.71 -19.14 27.89
N HIS A 297 -10.79 -18.85 28.80
CA HIS A 297 -9.58 -19.64 28.96
C HIS A 297 -9.64 -20.20 30.38
N ASN A 298 -10.26 -21.37 30.51
CA ASN A 298 -9.95 -22.21 31.66
C ASN A 298 -8.52 -22.67 31.43
N ASP A 299 -7.62 -22.18 32.27
CA ASP A 299 -6.31 -22.74 32.53
C ASP A 299 -6.49 -24.22 32.90
N THR A 300 -6.53 -25.06 31.88
CA THR A 300 -6.38 -26.48 31.98
C THR A 300 -5.69 -26.90 30.72
N GLN A 301 -4.39 -27.14 30.82
CA GLN A 301 -3.73 -28.40 30.48
C GLN A 301 -2.24 -28.26 30.90
N PRO A 302 -1.56 -29.40 31.13
CA PRO A 302 -0.80 -29.72 32.35
C PRO A 302 0.61 -29.16 32.46
#